data_AF-A0A4Y2WZB2-F1
#
_entry.id   AF-A0A4Y2WZB2-F1
#
_cell.length_a   1.000
_cell.length_b   1.000
_cell.length_c   1.000
_cell.angle_alpha   90.00
_cell.angle_beta   90.00
_cell.angle_gamma   90.00
#
_symmetry.space_group_name_H-M   'P 1'
#
loop_
_entity.id
_entity.type
_entity.pdbx_description
1 polymer ?
#
loop_
_entity_poly.entity_id
_entity_poly.type
_entity_poly.pdbx_seq_one_letter_code
_entity_poly.pdbx_strand_id
1 'polypeptide(L)'
;AVAIVSEMFSKHKELYKQALVASFYPSFIYQLRRVDPNIVTAITFRPKFISFTDIPNGKPRFDSWWKNKLSQVGDVALEWAFHNVLWYFTGVSAVLVHKDYLSA
;
A
#
# COMPACT_ATOMS: atom_id res chain seq x y z
N ALA A 1 -12.79 -1.26 8.40
CA ALA A 1 -12.37 -0.75 7.08
C ALA A 1 -12.71 -1.72 5.94
N VAL A 2 -12.18 -2.95 5.91
CA VAL A 2 -12.45 -3.92 4.82
C VAL A 2 -13.95 -4.15 4.59
N ALA A 3 -14.69 -4.47 5.64
CA ALA A 3 -16.14 -4.70 5.56
C ALA A 3 -16.90 -3.49 5.00
N ILE A 4 -16.53 -2.28 5.40
CA ILE A 4 -17.16 -1.04 4.93
C ILE A 4 -16.92 -0.85 3.43
N VAL A 5 -15.70 -1.08 2.95
CA VAL A 5 -15.37 -0.97 1.52
C VAL A 5 -16.12 -2.03 0.71
N SER A 6 -16.14 -3.27 1.19
CA SER A 6 -16.89 -4.35 0.52
C SER A 6 -18.39 -4.06 0.48
N GLU A 7 -18.97 -3.57 1.58
CA GLU A 7 -20.38 -3.18 1.64
C GLU A 7 -20.69 -2.01 0.69
N MET A 8 -19.81 -1.01 0.61
CA MET A 8 -19.94 0.11 -0.32
C MET A 8 -19.97 -0.36 -1.77
N PHE A 9 -19.02 -1.21 -2.18
CA PHE A 9 -19.03 -1.81 -3.52
C PHE A 9 -20.28 -2.67 -3.75
N SER A 10 -20.74 -3.39 -2.72
CA SER A 10 -21.94 -4.20 -2.84
C SER A 10 -23.22 -3.36 -3.05
N LYS A 11 -23.32 -2.21 -2.37
CA LYS A 11 -24.42 -1.25 -2.52
C LYS A 11 -24.36 -0.48 -3.84
N HIS A 12 -23.16 -0.22 -4.33
CA HIS A 12 -22.88 0.60 -5.52
C HIS A 12 -22.14 -0.22 -6.58
N LYS A 13 -22.88 -1.06 -7.32
CA LYS A 13 -22.30 -2.05 -8.25
C LYS A 13 -21.52 -1.43 -9.42
N GLU A 14 -21.75 -0.17 -9.74
CA GLU A 14 -20.98 0.61 -10.72
C GLU A 14 -19.50 0.75 -10.35
N LEU A 15 -19.19 0.73 -9.05
CA LEU A 15 -17.82 0.89 -8.54
C LEU A 15 -16.90 -0.25 -8.99
N TYR A 16 -17.42 -1.46 -9.21
CA TYR A 16 -16.61 -2.57 -9.75
C TYR A 16 -16.03 -2.28 -11.14
N LYS A 17 -16.65 -1.37 -11.91
CA LYS A 17 -16.20 -1.00 -13.25
C LYS A 17 -15.49 0.36 -13.30
N GLN A 18 -15.74 1.22 -12.33
CA GLN A 18 -15.34 2.63 -12.35
C GLN A 18 -14.32 3.00 -11.27
N ALA A 19 -14.14 2.16 -10.26
CA ALA A 19 -13.29 2.47 -9.11
C ALA A 19 -12.19 1.41 -8.91
N LEU A 20 -11.11 1.87 -8.29
CA LEU A 20 -9.99 1.06 -7.86
C LEU A 20 -9.66 1.42 -6.41
N VAL A 21 -9.40 0.42 -5.57
CA VAL A 21 -9.02 0.62 -4.18
C VAL A 21 -7.51 0.51 -4.02
N ALA A 22 -6.86 1.61 -3.66
CA ALA A 22 -5.41 1.66 -3.43
C ALA A 22 -5.08 1.83 -1.94
N SER A 23 -3.98 1.23 -1.48
CA SER A 23 -3.52 1.38 -0.10
C SER A 23 -2.02 1.17 0.02
N PHE A 24 -1.39 1.89 0.96
CA PHE A 24 0.00 1.66 1.37
C PHE A 24 0.18 0.37 2.18
N TYR A 25 -0.90 -0.27 2.64
CA TYR A 25 -0.86 -1.45 3.51
C TYR A 25 -1.22 -2.73 2.75
N PRO A 26 -0.25 -3.59 2.40
CA PRO A 26 -0.51 -4.82 1.65
C PRO A 26 -1.49 -5.77 2.35
N SER A 27 -1.45 -5.80 3.68
CA SER A 27 -2.36 -6.63 4.50
C SER A 27 -3.82 -6.26 4.34
N PHE A 28 -4.13 -4.97 4.15
CA PHE A 28 -5.49 -4.50 3.88
C PHE A 28 -5.96 -4.97 2.50
N ILE A 29 -5.10 -4.85 1.49
CA ILE A 29 -5.43 -5.27 0.13
C ILE A 29 -5.69 -6.77 0.05
N TYR A 30 -4.81 -7.57 0.67
CA TYR A 30 -4.98 -9.02 0.75
C TYR A 30 -6.33 -9.39 1.40
N GLN A 31 -6.66 -8.79 2.54
CA GLN A 31 -7.93 -9.06 3.23
C GLN A 31 -9.14 -8.62 2.39
N LEU A 32 -9.07 -7.47 1.73
CA LEU A 32 -10.16 -6.98 0.89
C LEU A 32 -10.43 -7.93 -0.29
N ARG A 33 -9.37 -8.37 -0.99
CA ARG A 33 -9.51 -9.31 -2.11
C ARG A 33 -9.97 -10.71 -1.68
N ARG A 34 -9.64 -11.13 -0.46
CA ARG A 34 -10.17 -12.37 0.11
C ARG A 34 -11.67 -12.30 0.36
N VAL A 35 -12.18 -11.13 0.74
CA VAL A 35 -13.62 -10.92 0.97
C VAL A 35 -14.35 -10.74 -0.36
N ASP A 36 -13.79 -9.97 -1.29
CA ASP A 36 -14.36 -9.74 -2.61
C ASP A 36 -13.26 -9.64 -3.69
N PRO A 37 -13.05 -10.70 -4.48
CA PRO A 37 -12.00 -10.74 -5.50
C PRO A 37 -12.32 -9.88 -6.73
N ASN A 38 -13.57 -9.43 -6.90
CA ASN A 38 -13.98 -8.62 -8.05
C ASN A 38 -13.57 -7.14 -7.90
N ILE A 39 -13.21 -6.71 -6.69
CA ILE A 39 -12.71 -5.36 -6.46
C ILE A 39 -11.31 -5.24 -7.05
N VAL A 40 -11.15 -4.31 -8.00
CA VAL A 40 -9.85 -3.94 -8.55
C VAL A 40 -9.07 -3.20 -7.47
N THR A 41 -7.86 -3.68 -7.17
CA THR A 41 -7.01 -3.09 -6.13
C THR A 41 -5.62 -2.75 -6.61
N ALA A 42 -4.97 -1.82 -5.93
CA ALA A 42 -3.57 -1.50 -6.11
C ALA A 42 -2.81 -1.39 -4.78
N ILE A 43 -1.53 -1.77 -4.80
CA ILE A 43 -0.60 -1.38 -3.74
C ILE A 43 -0.05 0.00 -4.07
N THR A 44 -0.19 0.93 -3.13
CA THR A 44 0.46 2.23 -3.20
C THR A 44 1.86 2.13 -2.60
N PHE A 45 2.87 2.53 -3.37
CA PHE A 45 4.26 2.51 -2.94
C PHE A 45 4.86 3.91 -3.01
N ARG A 46 5.59 4.28 -1.96
CA ARG A 46 6.44 5.48 -1.94
C ARG A 46 7.76 5.17 -1.25
N PRO A 47 8.85 5.87 -1.62
CA PRO A 47 10.11 5.77 -0.89
C PRO A 47 9.93 6.09 0.59
N LYS A 48 10.63 5.34 1.44
CA LYS A 48 10.76 5.59 2.88
C LYS A 48 9.44 5.73 3.65
N PHE A 49 8.41 5.01 3.22
CA PHE A 49 7.06 5.08 3.79
C PHE A 49 7.02 4.77 5.30
N ILE A 50 7.81 3.81 5.77
CA ILE A 50 7.82 3.36 7.16
C ILE A 50 8.59 4.35 8.03
N SER A 51 9.75 4.84 7.59
CA SER A 51 10.59 5.74 8.39
C SER A 51 10.12 7.18 8.43
N PHE A 52 9.43 7.70 7.41
CA PHE A 52 9.01 9.10 7.34
C PHE A 52 7.49 9.27 7.20
N THR A 53 6.99 10.41 7.67
CA THR A 53 5.55 10.74 7.61
C THR A 53 5.18 11.48 6.33
N ASP A 54 6.08 12.31 5.84
CA ASP A 54 5.90 13.24 4.75
C ASP A 54 6.69 12.85 3.50
N ILE A 55 6.36 13.53 2.40
CA ILE A 55 7.18 13.62 1.19
C ILE A 55 7.62 15.10 1.17
N PRO A 56 8.92 15.44 1.23
CA PRO A 56 10.10 14.74 0.69
C PRO A 56 10.92 13.92 1.71
N ASN A 57 10.29 13.36 2.75
CA ASN A 57 10.95 12.63 3.84
C ASN A 57 11.80 13.52 4.76
N GLY A 58 11.27 14.68 5.16
CA GLY A 58 11.93 15.59 6.09
C GLY A 58 11.64 15.28 7.56
N LYS A 59 10.51 14.62 7.86
CA LYS A 59 10.03 14.37 9.22
C LYS A 59 10.01 12.87 9.55
N PRO A 60 10.98 12.39 10.36
CA PRO A 60 10.97 11.01 10.86
C PRO A 60 9.65 10.70 11.57
N ARG A 61 9.18 9.47 11.39
CA ARG A 61 7.96 8.96 12.03
C ARG A 61 8.17 8.65 13.52
N PHE A 62 9.41 8.37 13.91
CA PHE A 62 9.77 7.99 15.26
C PHE A 62 10.90 8.87 15.78
N ASP A 63 10.72 9.43 16.98
CA ASP A 63 11.75 10.26 17.63
C ASP A 63 12.87 9.42 18.25
N SER A 64 12.58 8.17 18.62
CA SER A 64 13.58 7.26 19.20
C SER A 64 14.56 6.80 18.13
N TRP A 65 15.86 6.98 18.36
CA TRP A 65 16.93 6.60 17.43
C TRP A 65 16.84 5.15 16.95
N TRP A 66 16.63 4.21 17.87
CA TRP A 66 16.53 2.78 17.54
C TRP A 66 15.28 2.46 16.69
N LYS A 67 14.13 3.09 16.97
CA LYS A 67 12.90 2.92 16.18
C LYS A 67 13.08 3.47 14.78
N ASN A 68 13.75 4.62 14.66
CA ASN A 68 14.08 5.21 13.37
C ASN A 68 15.06 4.34 12.56
N LYS A 69 16.04 3.71 13.22
CA LYS A 69 16.93 2.76 12.53
C LYS A 69 16.19 1.50 12.09
N LEU A 70 15.33 0.94 12.95
CA LEU A 70 14.52 -0.22 12.59
C LEU A 70 13.54 0.10 11.45
N SER A 71 12.92 1.29 11.45
CA SER A 71 12.02 1.70 10.37
C SER A 71 12.73 1.89 9.04
N GLN A 72 13.98 2.39 9.03
CA GLN A 72 14.81 2.47 7.82
C GLN A 72 15.14 1.08 7.26
N VAL A 73 15.46 0.11 8.13
CA VAL A 73 15.62 -1.30 7.71
C VAL A 73 14.30 -1.84 7.16
N GLY A 74 13.18 -1.50 7.80
CA GLY A 74 11.85 -1.83 7.33
C GLY A 74 11.56 -1.29 5.93
N ASP A 75 12.00 -0.08 5.60
CA ASP A 75 11.82 0.49 4.26
C ASP A 75 12.58 -0.30 3.18
N VAL A 76 13.82 -0.71 3.45
CA VAL A 76 14.59 -1.57 2.54
C VAL A 76 13.89 -2.92 2.36
N ALA A 77 13.39 -3.51 3.44
CA ALA A 77 12.65 -4.76 3.39
C ALA A 77 11.32 -4.61 2.62
N LEU A 78 10.60 -3.49 2.80
CA LEU A 78 9.36 -3.20 2.10
C LEU A 78 9.61 -2.99 0.60
N GLU A 79 10.65 -2.26 0.23
CA GLU A 79 11.05 -2.08 -1.17
C GLU A 79 11.41 -3.41 -1.82
N TRP A 80 12.23 -4.23 -1.17
CA TRP A 80 12.53 -5.58 -1.65
C TRP A 80 11.24 -6.40 -1.81
N ALA A 81 10.36 -6.39 -0.80
CA ALA A 81 9.13 -7.16 -0.83
C ALA A 81 8.19 -6.67 -1.94
N PHE A 82 8.13 -5.37 -2.19
CA PHE A 82 7.31 -4.76 -3.24
C PHE A 82 7.70 -5.28 -4.63
N HIS A 83 9.00 -5.40 -4.91
CA HIS A 83 9.47 -5.92 -6.19
C HIS A 83 9.32 -7.43 -6.33
N ASN A 84 9.50 -8.19 -5.24
CA ASN A 84 9.65 -9.64 -5.32
C ASN A 84 8.38 -10.43 -5.01
N VAL A 85 7.59 -10.01 -4.02
CA VAL A 85 6.56 -10.90 -3.43
C VAL A 85 5.19 -10.26 -3.21
N LEU A 86 5.12 -8.95 -2.97
CA LEU A 86 3.87 -8.33 -2.53
C LEU A 86 2.78 -8.38 -3.59
N TRP A 87 3.11 -8.19 -4.86
CA TRP A 87 2.14 -8.23 -5.96
C TRP A 87 1.51 -9.63 -6.08
N TYR A 88 2.31 -10.69 -5.94
CA TYR A 88 1.85 -12.07 -5.98
C TYR A 88 0.98 -12.41 -4.76
N PHE A 89 1.47 -12.08 -3.56
CA PHE A 89 0.78 -12.44 -2.32
C PHE A 89 -0.54 -11.70 -2.13
N THR A 90 -0.58 -10.42 -2.46
CA THR A 90 -1.81 -9.63 -2.35
C THR A 90 -2.75 -9.84 -3.53
N GLY A 91 -2.25 -10.29 -4.69
CA GLY A 91 -3.02 -10.51 -5.90
C GLY A 91 -3.53 -9.21 -6.55
N VAL A 92 -2.85 -8.08 -6.35
CA VAL A 92 -3.28 -6.77 -6.87
C VAL A 92 -3.34 -6.73 -8.40
N SER A 93 -4.22 -5.87 -8.91
CA SER A 93 -4.39 -5.64 -10.34
C SER A 93 -3.45 -4.56 -10.88
N ALA A 94 -3.00 -3.64 -10.02
CA ALA A 94 -2.09 -2.57 -10.38
C ALA A 94 -1.17 -2.19 -9.22
N VAL A 95 -0.18 -1.36 -9.51
CA VAL A 95 0.66 -0.71 -8.49
C VAL A 95 0.66 0.79 -8.73
N LEU A 96 0.55 1.56 -7.64
CA LEU A 96 0.54 3.02 -7.68
C LEU A 96 1.85 3.52 -7.07
N VAL A 97 2.78 3.95 -7.92
CA VAL A 97 4.15 4.27 -7.51
C VAL A 97 4.35 5.77 -7.48
N HIS A 98 4.92 6.29 -6.39
CA HIS A 98 5.27 7.71 -6.30
C HIS A 98 6.35 8.10 -7.31
N LYS A 99 6.22 9.29 -7.94
CA LYS A 99 7.13 9.74 -9.01
C LYS A 99 8.60 9.74 -8.60
N ASP A 100 8.90 10.13 -7.36
CA ASP A 100 10.28 10.22 -6.85
C ASP A 100 10.95 8.83 -6.70
N TYR A 101 10.20 7.75 -6.85
CA TYR A 101 10.78 6.41 -6.99
C TYR A 101 11.22 6.10 -8.41
N LEU A 102 10.56 6.69 -9.41
CA LEU A 102 10.80 6.41 -10.84
C LEU A 102 11.75 7.43 -11.47
N SER A 103 11.74 8.67 -10.99
CA SER A 103 12.52 9.78 -11.52
C SER A 103 13.48 10.29 -10.46
N ALA A 104 14.78 10.26 -10.79
CA ALA A 104 15.85 10.86 -10.01
C ALA A 104 15.92 12.38 -10.21
#